data_AF-A0A2H0M4F9-F1
#
_entry.id   AF-A0A2H0M4F9-F1
#
_cell.length_a   1.000
_cell.length_b   1.000
_cell.length_c   1.000
_cell.angle_alpha   90.00
_cell.angle_beta   90.00
_cell.angle_gamma   90.00
#
_symmetry.space_group_name_H-M   'P 1'
#
loop_
_entity.id
_entity.type
_entity.pdbx_description
1 polymer ?
#
loop_
_entity_poly.entity_id
_entity_poly.type
_entity_poly.pdbx_seq_one_letter_code
_entity_poly.pdbx_strand_id
1 'polypeptide(L)'
;MNHEKPKTLKQHEIDRALLILTDTIKRISSNLNTYTDDTRDDLFYKMSDARKEVDEIAEEARTLFQDCLKRCLNGDNVDIPTPSVKWERDEYDNIIQTSSYKQRPPCEICGEHRKVEFCHIIPRQIGGSDRETNILYLCATHHSCFDKGVLSKEEWEAINWDGRSEVVKTFVREVFLTRQKEYWDGKRVPADIVYHGYRPLTEWIKNHLKYESTGEWNRKRKSKTMMRSGKSKLG
;
A
#
# COMPACT_ATOMS: atom_id res chain seq x y z
N MET A 1 -59.15 -6.67 25.81
CA MET A 1 -58.46 -7.12 24.58
C MET A 1 -56.96 -7.11 24.87
N ASN A 2 -56.32 -8.28 24.87
CA ASN A 2 -54.88 -8.38 25.11
C ASN A 2 -54.16 -7.95 23.82
N HIS A 3 -53.52 -6.78 23.83
CA HIS A 3 -52.63 -6.37 22.76
C HIS A 3 -51.31 -7.13 22.90
N GLU A 4 -51.09 -8.12 22.02
CA GLU A 4 -49.80 -8.78 21.91
C GLU A 4 -48.72 -7.75 21.57
N LYS A 5 -47.62 -7.79 22.33
CA LYS A 5 -46.54 -6.83 22.21
C LYS A 5 -45.80 -7.00 20.88
N PRO A 6 -45.30 -5.88 20.33
CA PRO A 6 -44.30 -5.91 19.30
C PRO A 6 -43.00 -6.71 19.68
N LYS A 7 -42.76 -7.90 19.09
CA LYS A 7 -41.42 -8.48 18.74
C LYS A 7 -40.48 -7.58 17.89
N THR A 8 -39.83 -6.63 18.53
CA THR A 8 -38.42 -6.84 18.81
C THR A 8 -37.52 -7.36 17.69
N LEU A 9 -37.24 -6.56 16.67
CA LEU A 9 -36.03 -6.71 15.85
C LEU A 9 -34.81 -7.00 16.70
N LYS A 10 -34.21 -8.18 16.55
CA LYS A 10 -33.14 -8.59 17.46
C LYS A 10 -31.81 -8.04 16.95
N GLN A 11 -30.96 -7.58 17.86
CA GLN A 11 -29.67 -6.95 17.54
C GLN A 11 -28.81 -7.80 16.58
N HIS A 12 -28.79 -9.11 16.76
CA HIS A 12 -28.00 -10.04 15.93
C HIS A 12 -28.41 -10.09 14.46
N GLU A 13 -29.55 -9.50 14.11
CA GLU A 13 -30.10 -9.53 12.76
C GLU A 13 -29.57 -8.38 11.91
N ILE A 14 -29.51 -7.21 12.54
CA ILE A 14 -28.76 -6.04 12.07
C ILE A 14 -27.29 -6.41 11.89
N ASP A 15 -26.72 -7.16 12.85
CA ASP A 15 -25.29 -7.47 12.84
C ASP A 15 -24.87 -8.33 11.64
N ARG A 16 -25.65 -9.35 11.21
CA ARG A 16 -25.30 -10.09 9.98
C ARG A 16 -25.69 -9.38 8.68
N ALA A 17 -26.66 -8.46 8.67
CA ALA A 17 -26.84 -7.57 7.51
C ALA A 17 -25.60 -6.70 7.29
N LEU A 18 -25.06 -6.11 8.36
CA LEU A 18 -23.80 -5.35 8.34
C LEU A 18 -22.61 -6.24 7.96
N LEU A 19 -22.59 -7.50 8.40
CA LEU A 19 -21.53 -8.45 8.06
C LEU A 19 -21.52 -8.79 6.56
N ILE A 20 -22.68 -9.06 5.95
CA ILE A 20 -22.79 -9.35 4.52
C ILE A 20 -22.36 -8.15 3.69
N LEU A 21 -22.75 -6.95 4.10
CA LEU A 21 -22.31 -5.72 3.44
C LEU A 21 -20.79 -5.55 3.50
N THR A 22 -20.22 -5.78 4.69
CA THR A 22 -18.79 -5.64 4.93
C THR A 22 -17.98 -6.67 4.12
N ASP A 23 -18.45 -7.92 4.04
CA ASP A 23 -17.77 -8.98 3.28
C ASP A 23 -17.85 -8.74 1.77
N THR A 24 -19.01 -8.27 1.31
CA THR A 24 -19.23 -7.89 -0.11
C THR A 24 -18.27 -6.77 -0.52
N ILE A 25 -18.17 -5.70 0.28
CA ILE A 25 -17.22 -4.60 0.06
C ILE A 25 -15.77 -5.11 0.05
N LYS A 26 -15.40 -6.00 0.97
CA LYS A 26 -14.05 -6.58 1.03
C LYS A 26 -13.71 -7.42 -0.20
N ARG A 27 -14.64 -8.25 -0.67
CA ARG A 27 -14.46 -9.05 -1.90
C ARG A 27 -14.27 -8.16 -3.11
N ILE A 28 -15.07 -7.10 -3.23
CA ILE A 28 -14.91 -6.13 -4.31
C ILE A 28 -13.56 -5.42 -4.23
N SER A 29 -13.14 -4.92 -3.07
CA SER A 29 -11.80 -4.34 -2.90
C SER A 29 -10.67 -5.32 -3.22
N SER A 30 -10.79 -6.59 -2.84
CA SER A 30 -9.80 -7.62 -3.14
C SER A 30 -9.69 -7.87 -4.65
N ASN A 31 -10.84 -7.99 -5.34
CA ASN A 31 -10.87 -8.21 -6.77
C ASN A 31 -10.28 -7.00 -7.51
N LEU A 32 -10.61 -5.77 -7.10
CA LEU A 32 -10.02 -4.54 -7.66
C LEU A 32 -8.50 -4.49 -7.50
N ASN A 33 -7.94 -5.03 -6.41
CA ASN A 33 -6.50 -5.10 -6.20
C ASN A 33 -5.78 -6.15 -7.06
N THR A 34 -6.49 -7.12 -7.64
CA THR A 34 -5.90 -8.15 -8.51
C THR A 34 -5.78 -7.75 -9.98
N TYR A 35 -6.43 -6.66 -10.38
CA TYR A 35 -6.34 -6.13 -11.73
C TYR A 35 -5.24 -5.06 -11.82
N THR A 36 -3.98 -5.50 -11.98
CA THR A 36 -2.82 -4.59 -12.04
C THR A 36 -2.15 -4.44 -13.39
N ASP A 37 -2.55 -5.09 -14.49
CA ASP A 37 -1.74 -4.99 -15.73
C ASP A 37 -2.44 -4.94 -17.11
N ASP A 38 -3.77 -5.09 -17.23
CA ASP A 38 -4.40 -5.01 -18.56
C ASP A 38 -5.00 -3.64 -18.87
N THR A 39 -4.91 -3.28 -20.16
CA THR A 39 -5.01 -1.93 -20.73
C THR A 39 -6.04 -1.03 -20.05
N ARG A 40 -5.52 0.10 -19.57
CA ARG A 40 -6.15 1.12 -18.73
C ARG A 40 -7.59 1.51 -19.13
N ASP A 41 -7.95 1.41 -20.40
CA ASP A 41 -9.28 1.78 -20.90
C ASP A 41 -10.33 0.69 -20.65
N ASP A 42 -10.01 -0.59 -20.88
CA ASP A 42 -10.93 -1.71 -20.62
C ASP A 42 -11.11 -1.94 -19.10
N LEU A 43 -10.06 -1.65 -18.34
CA LEU A 43 -10.10 -1.61 -16.88
C LEU A 43 -11.03 -0.50 -16.35
N PHE A 44 -11.03 0.67 -16.99
CA PHE A 44 -11.84 1.79 -16.57
C PHE A 44 -13.34 1.49 -16.69
N TYR A 45 -13.76 0.84 -17.79
CA TYR A 45 -15.16 0.44 -17.97
C TYR A 45 -15.58 -0.64 -16.97
N LYS A 46 -14.76 -1.69 -16.79
CA LYS A 46 -15.05 -2.76 -15.81
C LYS A 46 -15.10 -2.25 -14.37
N MET A 47 -14.23 -1.31 -14.00
CA MET A 47 -14.25 -0.67 -12.69
C MET A 47 -15.45 0.27 -12.52
N SER A 48 -15.84 0.97 -13.57
CA SER A 48 -17.03 1.83 -13.56
C SER A 48 -18.30 1.01 -13.37
N ASP A 49 -18.43 -0.13 -14.07
CA ASP A 49 -19.57 -1.02 -13.96
C ASP A 49 -19.62 -1.72 -12.60
N ALA A 50 -18.49 -2.25 -12.13
CA ALA A 50 -18.40 -2.85 -10.79
C ALA A 50 -18.75 -1.82 -9.70
N ARG A 51 -18.26 -0.58 -9.82
CA ARG A 51 -18.59 0.49 -8.88
C ARG A 51 -20.08 0.81 -8.90
N LYS A 52 -20.70 0.86 -10.08
CA LYS A 52 -22.13 1.09 -10.23
C LYS A 52 -22.94 -0.02 -9.54
N GLU A 53 -22.55 -1.28 -9.71
CA GLU A 53 -23.18 -2.41 -9.00
C GLU A 53 -23.02 -2.31 -7.48
N VAL A 54 -21.84 -1.89 -6.98
CA VAL A 54 -21.66 -1.64 -5.54
C VAL A 54 -22.56 -0.52 -5.04
N ASP A 55 -22.62 0.58 -5.78
CA ASP A 55 -23.42 1.75 -5.41
C ASP A 55 -24.93 1.39 -5.41
N GLU A 56 -25.39 0.58 -6.36
CA GLU A 56 -26.76 0.06 -6.42
C GLU A 56 -27.07 -0.85 -5.20
N ILE A 57 -26.20 -1.80 -4.88
CA ILE A 57 -26.36 -2.69 -3.72
C ILE A 57 -26.34 -1.89 -2.40
N ALA A 58 -25.45 -0.90 -2.31
CA ALA A 58 -25.34 -0.04 -1.13
C ALA A 58 -26.59 0.83 -0.94
N GLU A 59 -27.17 1.34 -2.04
CA GLU A 59 -28.40 2.14 -1.99
C GLU A 59 -29.63 1.28 -1.64
N GLU A 60 -29.72 0.07 -2.19
CA GLU A 60 -30.77 -0.88 -1.84
C GLU A 60 -30.70 -1.25 -0.35
N ALA A 61 -29.51 -1.57 0.16
CA ALA A 61 -29.32 -1.87 1.57
C ALA A 61 -29.61 -0.67 2.48
N ARG A 62 -29.23 0.55 2.07
CA ARG A 62 -29.57 1.77 2.80
C ARG A 62 -31.08 1.98 2.85
N THR A 63 -31.78 1.75 1.75
CA THR A 63 -33.24 1.88 1.66
C THR A 63 -33.92 0.88 2.60
N LEU A 64 -33.52 -0.39 2.55
CA LEU A 64 -34.02 -1.43 3.45
C LEU A 64 -33.79 -1.09 4.92
N PHE A 65 -32.62 -0.53 5.25
CA PHE A 65 -32.29 -0.13 6.60
C PHE A 65 -33.12 1.08 7.08
N GLN A 66 -33.30 2.08 6.24
CA GLN A 66 -34.12 3.26 6.55
C GLN A 66 -35.60 2.90 6.74
N ASP A 67 -36.12 1.99 5.91
CA ASP A 67 -37.49 1.50 6.06
C ASP A 67 -37.67 0.67 7.33
N CYS A 68 -36.69 -0.17 7.69
CA CYS A 68 -36.69 -0.87 8.97
C CYS A 68 -36.66 0.10 10.15
N LEU A 69 -35.82 1.14 10.10
CA LEU A 69 -35.75 2.17 11.14
C LEU A 69 -37.05 2.95 11.29
N LYS A 70 -37.68 3.38 10.19
CA LYS A 70 -38.96 4.11 10.22
C LYS A 70 -40.06 3.27 10.86
N ARG A 71 -40.15 1.99 10.50
CA ARG A 71 -41.12 1.06 11.08
C ARG A 71 -40.87 0.88 12.58
N CYS A 72 -39.61 0.70 13.00
CA CYS A 72 -39.27 0.62 14.44
C CYS A 72 -39.65 1.89 15.22
N LEU A 73 -39.39 3.08 14.67
CA LEU A 73 -39.71 4.36 15.32
C LEU A 73 -41.21 4.61 15.46
N ASN A 74 -42.03 4.07 14.55
CA ASN A 74 -43.48 4.14 14.64
C ASN A 74 -44.08 3.13 15.63
N GLY A 75 -43.24 2.38 16.35
CA GLY A 75 -43.68 1.31 17.24
C GLY A 75 -44.21 0.10 16.47
N ASP A 76 -43.99 0.05 15.15
CA ASP A 76 -44.29 -1.14 14.38
C ASP A 76 -43.35 -2.22 14.81
N ASN A 77 -43.95 -3.39 14.86
CA ASN A 77 -43.23 -4.54 15.25
C ASN A 77 -42.50 -5.19 14.09
N VAL A 78 -41.20 -5.01 14.02
CA VAL A 78 -40.41 -5.51 12.90
C VAL A 78 -39.53 -6.66 13.41
N ASP A 79 -39.97 -7.90 13.24
CA ASP A 79 -39.05 -9.04 13.24
C ASP A 79 -38.11 -8.81 12.03
N ILE A 80 -36.84 -8.45 12.27
CA ILE A 80 -35.84 -8.59 11.19
C ILE A 80 -35.44 -10.06 11.16
N PRO A 81 -34.98 -10.60 10.04
CA PRO A 81 -34.48 -11.96 10.00
C PRO A 81 -33.05 -12.01 10.53
N THR A 82 -32.83 -12.78 11.61
CA THR A 82 -31.49 -13.11 12.05
C THR A 82 -30.84 -13.91 10.98
N PRO A 83 -29.73 -13.42 10.46
CA PRO A 83 -29.11 -14.23 9.49
C PRO A 83 -28.28 -15.25 10.37
N SER A 84 -28.74 -16.50 10.37
CA SER A 84 -28.08 -17.73 10.86
C SER A 84 -26.95 -18.26 9.95
N VAL A 85 -25.92 -17.47 9.62
CA VAL A 85 -24.71 -18.08 9.03
C VAL A 85 -23.82 -18.44 10.21
N LYS A 86 -23.87 -19.72 10.60
CA LYS A 86 -22.78 -20.32 11.36
C LYS A 86 -21.60 -20.40 10.40
N TRP A 87 -20.74 -19.41 10.42
CA TRP A 87 -19.39 -19.60 9.90
C TRP A 87 -18.72 -20.59 10.84
N GLU A 88 -18.45 -21.79 10.37
CA GLU A 88 -17.53 -22.66 11.08
C GLU A 88 -16.22 -21.90 11.21
N ARG A 89 -15.70 -21.81 12.43
CA ARG A 89 -14.50 -21.01 12.78
C ARG A 89 -13.33 -21.31 11.83
N ASP A 90 -13.30 -22.53 11.35
CA ASP A 90 -12.33 -23.11 10.43
C ASP A 90 -12.35 -22.46 9.04
N GLU A 91 -13.49 -21.95 8.56
CA GLU A 91 -13.59 -21.28 7.25
C GLU A 91 -13.07 -19.84 7.31
N TYR A 92 -13.30 -19.15 8.44
CA TYR A 92 -12.71 -17.84 8.74
C TYR A 92 -11.19 -17.94 8.90
N ASP A 93 -10.72 -18.93 9.65
CA ASP A 93 -9.29 -19.17 9.85
C ASP A 93 -8.60 -19.61 8.55
N ASN A 94 -9.28 -20.36 7.66
CA ASN A 94 -8.77 -20.69 6.34
C ASN A 94 -8.69 -19.48 5.39
N ILE A 95 -9.67 -18.58 5.40
CA ILE A 95 -9.63 -17.34 4.60
C ILE A 95 -8.54 -16.41 5.12
N ILE A 96 -8.38 -16.30 6.44
CA ILE A 96 -7.25 -15.58 7.05
C ILE A 96 -5.95 -16.29 6.67
N GLN A 97 -5.77 -17.60 6.85
CA GLN A 97 -4.52 -18.30 6.53
C GLN A 97 -4.13 -18.23 5.04
N THR A 98 -5.10 -18.37 4.13
CA THR A 98 -4.85 -18.31 2.68
C THR A 98 -4.57 -16.88 2.18
N SER A 99 -5.08 -15.84 2.86
CA SER A 99 -4.82 -14.43 2.50
C SER A 99 -3.68 -13.77 3.29
N SER A 100 -3.34 -14.26 4.48
CA SER A 100 -2.39 -13.61 5.43
C SER A 100 -0.95 -14.12 5.35
N TYR A 101 -0.68 -15.20 4.60
CA TYR A 101 0.68 -15.75 4.46
C TYR A 101 1.07 -16.07 3.02
N LYS A 102 0.81 -15.17 2.06
CA LYS A 102 1.81 -15.04 0.98
C LYS A 102 3.12 -14.75 1.67
N GLN A 103 3.99 -15.76 1.78
CA GLN A 103 5.22 -15.67 2.55
C GLN A 103 5.95 -14.41 2.11
N ARG A 104 5.97 -13.40 2.97
CA ARG A 104 6.74 -12.20 2.67
C ARG A 104 8.19 -12.65 2.54
N PRO A 105 8.95 -12.07 1.60
CA PRO A 105 10.38 -12.29 1.54
C PRO A 105 11.01 -12.08 2.92
N PRO A 106 12.07 -12.84 3.27
CA PRO A 106 12.80 -12.60 4.50
C PRO A 106 13.37 -11.19 4.51
N CYS A 107 13.74 -10.70 5.70
CA CYS A 107 14.47 -9.45 5.81
C CYS A 107 15.76 -9.52 4.96
N GLU A 108 15.98 -8.53 4.09
CA GLU A 108 17.15 -8.48 3.19
C GLU A 108 18.49 -8.36 3.93
N ILE A 109 18.48 -7.98 5.22
CA ILE A 109 19.69 -7.81 6.03
C ILE A 109 19.96 -9.03 6.90
N CYS A 110 18.95 -9.53 7.64
CA CYS A 110 19.16 -10.61 8.63
C CYS A 110 18.48 -11.94 8.30
N GLY A 111 17.68 -12.03 7.23
CA GLY A 111 17.00 -13.27 6.86
C GLY A 111 15.75 -13.63 7.68
N GLU A 112 15.37 -12.83 8.68
CA GLU A 112 14.24 -13.12 9.57
C GLU A 112 12.88 -13.03 8.83
N HIS A 113 11.94 -13.93 9.16
CA HIS A 113 10.62 -14.04 8.50
C HIS A 113 9.45 -13.55 9.36
N ARG A 114 9.61 -13.42 10.68
CA ARG A 114 8.48 -13.23 11.62
C ARG A 114 7.63 -11.98 11.39
N LYS A 115 8.23 -10.83 11.06
CA LYS A 115 7.51 -9.56 10.89
C LYS A 115 8.27 -8.63 9.92
N VAL A 116 8.23 -8.99 8.64
CA VAL A 116 8.85 -8.21 7.57
C VAL A 116 7.86 -7.18 7.03
N GLU A 117 8.33 -5.94 6.92
CA GLU A 117 7.58 -4.77 6.46
C GLU A 117 8.16 -4.26 5.14
N PHE A 118 7.33 -3.56 4.37
CA PHE A 118 7.78 -2.85 3.18
C PHE A 118 8.38 -1.51 3.59
N CYS A 119 9.66 -1.33 3.31
CA CYS A 119 10.38 -0.08 3.53
C CYS A 119 10.64 0.59 2.19
N HIS A 120 10.04 1.77 1.96
CA HIS A 120 10.29 2.54 0.75
C HIS A 120 11.67 3.19 0.81
N ILE A 121 12.52 2.92 -0.19
CA ILE A 121 13.85 3.53 -0.28
C ILE A 121 13.72 5.04 -0.53
N ILE A 122 12.97 5.42 -1.57
CA ILE A 122 12.46 6.78 -1.78
C ILE A 122 11.09 6.84 -1.11
N PRO A 123 10.88 7.69 -0.07
CA PRO A 123 9.60 7.77 0.62
C PRO A 123 8.44 8.18 -0.29
N ARG A 124 7.23 7.66 -0.01
CA ARG A 124 6.00 7.99 -0.74
C ARG A 124 5.69 9.49 -0.71
N GLN A 125 5.92 10.14 0.42
CA GLN A 125 5.67 11.57 0.64
C GLN A 125 6.44 12.46 -0.36
N ILE A 126 7.51 11.93 -0.96
CA ILE A 126 8.34 12.63 -1.93
C ILE A 126 8.24 12.06 -3.35
N GLY A 127 7.26 11.20 -3.62
CA GLY A 127 7.02 10.62 -4.94
C GLY A 127 7.71 9.29 -5.20
N GLY A 128 8.17 8.58 -4.16
CA GLY A 128 8.62 7.21 -4.30
C GLY A 128 7.50 6.27 -4.74
N SER A 129 7.77 5.43 -5.74
CA SER A 129 6.79 4.46 -6.27
C SER A 129 6.64 3.23 -5.36
N ASP A 130 5.50 2.54 -5.49
CA ASP A 130 5.25 1.25 -4.83
C ASP A 130 5.82 0.05 -5.60
N ARG A 131 6.66 0.29 -6.62
CA ARG A 131 7.29 -0.77 -7.41
C ARG A 131 8.38 -1.45 -6.59
N GLU A 132 8.56 -2.74 -6.80
CA GLU A 132 9.56 -3.57 -6.10
C GLU A 132 10.99 -2.98 -6.18
N THR A 133 11.33 -2.28 -7.25
CA THR A 133 12.63 -1.61 -7.40
C THR A 133 12.89 -0.47 -6.40
N ASN A 134 11.85 -0.01 -5.68
CA ASN A 134 11.91 1.02 -4.63
C ASN A 134 11.55 0.49 -3.23
N ILE A 135 11.39 -0.83 -3.06
CA ILE A 135 10.97 -1.46 -1.81
C ILE A 135 12.08 -2.35 -1.26
N LEU A 136 12.45 -2.15 0.00
CA LEU A 136 13.19 -3.12 0.79
C LEU A 136 12.24 -3.94 1.66
N TYR A 137 12.54 -5.22 1.83
CA TYR A 137 11.86 -6.08 2.78
C TYR A 137 12.69 -6.13 4.07
N LEU A 138 12.23 -5.42 5.12
CA LEU A 138 13.00 -5.29 6.37
C LEU A 138 12.17 -5.73 7.58
N CYS A 139 12.81 -6.37 8.56
CA CYS A 139 12.18 -6.55 9.86
C CYS A 139 12.03 -5.18 10.56
N ALA A 140 11.16 -5.08 11.56
CA ALA A 140 10.90 -3.82 12.27
C ALA A 140 12.19 -3.12 12.79
N THR A 141 13.17 -3.89 13.26
CA THR A 141 14.45 -3.35 13.74
C THR A 141 15.26 -2.73 12.60
N HIS A 142 15.51 -3.48 11.52
CA HIS A 142 16.27 -3.00 10.38
C HIS A 142 15.56 -1.89 9.62
N HIS A 143 14.23 -1.90 9.58
CA HIS A 143 13.41 -0.82 9.05
C HIS A 143 13.69 0.49 9.81
N SER A 144 13.63 0.45 11.14
CA SER A 144 13.93 1.63 11.98
C SER A 144 15.38 2.10 11.82
N CYS A 145 16.35 1.18 11.76
CA CYS A 145 17.76 1.53 11.56
C CYS A 145 18.01 2.17 10.19
N PHE A 146 17.35 1.66 9.14
CA PHE A 146 17.41 2.20 7.79
C PHE A 146 16.88 3.64 7.76
N ASP A 147 15.67 3.89 8.24
CA ASP A 147 15.05 5.23 8.26
C ASP A 147 15.90 6.27 9.02
N LYS A 148 16.56 5.82 10.09
CA LYS A 148 17.44 6.65 10.91
C LYS A 148 18.85 6.80 10.34
N GLY A 149 19.21 6.05 9.31
CA GLY A 149 20.56 6.05 8.73
C GLY A 149 21.63 5.55 9.71
N VAL A 150 21.32 4.51 10.49
CA VAL A 150 22.19 3.98 11.56
C VAL A 150 22.50 2.48 11.40
N LEU A 151 22.41 1.96 10.17
CA LEU A 151 22.88 0.61 9.86
C LEU A 151 24.40 0.47 10.09
N SER A 152 24.85 -0.70 10.52
CA SER A 152 26.28 -1.02 10.49
C SER A 152 26.78 -1.06 9.03
N LYS A 153 28.10 -1.07 8.84
CA LYS A 153 28.67 -1.16 7.50
C LYS A 153 28.34 -2.50 6.85
N GLU A 154 28.42 -3.56 7.64
CA GLU A 154 28.08 -4.94 7.24
C GLU A 154 26.60 -5.05 6.88
N GLU A 155 25.70 -4.45 7.67
CA GLU A 155 24.26 -4.43 7.40
C GLU A 155 23.93 -3.67 6.10
N TRP A 156 24.63 -2.56 5.84
CA TRP A 156 24.46 -1.79 4.61
C TRP A 156 24.94 -2.55 3.37
N GLU A 157 26.07 -3.25 3.48
CA GLU A 157 26.65 -4.06 2.41
C GLU A 157 25.84 -5.32 2.11
N ALA A 158 25.03 -5.81 3.06
CA ALA A 158 24.12 -6.94 2.86
C ALA A 158 22.96 -6.64 1.90
N ILE A 159 22.59 -5.36 1.72
CA ILE A 159 21.47 -4.98 0.86
C ILE A 159 21.87 -5.12 -0.62
N ASN A 160 21.05 -5.85 -1.40
CA ASN A 160 21.26 -5.96 -2.84
C ASN A 160 20.76 -4.70 -3.57
N TRP A 161 21.69 -3.79 -3.86
CA TRP A 161 21.42 -2.57 -4.61
C TRP A 161 21.32 -2.78 -6.12
N ASP A 162 21.90 -3.84 -6.68
CA ASP A 162 22.07 -4.00 -8.13
C ASP A 162 20.74 -4.19 -8.88
N GLY A 163 19.77 -4.84 -8.23
CA GLY A 163 18.41 -5.02 -8.76
C GLY A 163 17.52 -3.77 -8.72
N ARG A 164 18.00 -2.66 -8.16
CA ARG A 164 17.20 -1.43 -7.96
C ARG A 164 17.28 -0.51 -9.18
N SER A 165 16.27 0.36 -9.34
CA SER A 165 16.25 1.33 -10.43
C SER A 165 17.40 2.34 -10.29
N GLU A 166 17.84 2.93 -11.40
CA GLU A 166 18.95 3.89 -11.38
C GLU A 166 18.64 5.15 -10.55
N VAL A 167 17.36 5.55 -10.53
CA VAL A 167 16.88 6.67 -9.71
C VAL A 167 17.00 6.34 -8.23
N VAL A 168 16.60 5.14 -7.82
CA VAL A 168 16.77 4.63 -6.45
C VAL A 168 18.24 4.54 -6.08
N LYS A 169 19.09 3.97 -6.93
CA LYS A 169 20.54 3.90 -6.71
C LYS A 169 21.17 5.28 -6.53
N THR A 170 20.76 6.25 -7.34
CA THR A 170 21.24 7.64 -7.26
C THR A 170 20.80 8.29 -5.96
N PHE A 171 19.54 8.14 -5.59
CA PHE A 171 18.99 8.64 -4.33
C PHE A 171 19.73 8.07 -3.12
N VAL A 172 19.92 6.75 -3.09
CA VAL A 172 20.64 6.04 -2.02
C VAL A 172 22.06 6.59 -1.89
N ARG A 173 22.79 6.73 -2.99
CA ARG A 173 24.17 7.24 -3.00
C ARG A 173 24.28 8.69 -2.52
N GLU A 174 23.35 9.55 -2.92
CA GLU A 174 23.46 10.99 -2.68
C GLU A 174 22.87 11.40 -1.32
N VAL A 175 21.77 10.77 -0.91
CA VAL A 175 21.04 11.12 0.31
C VAL A 175 21.42 10.19 1.46
N PHE A 176 21.16 8.89 1.31
CA PHE A 176 21.29 7.94 2.41
C PHE A 176 22.74 7.61 2.76
N LEU A 177 23.57 7.30 1.75
CA LEU A 177 24.96 6.89 1.97
C LEU A 177 25.78 8.01 2.63
N THR A 178 25.49 9.27 2.30
CA THR A 178 26.12 10.43 2.95
C THR A 178 25.86 10.39 4.46
N ARG A 179 24.60 10.22 4.87
CA ARG A 179 24.19 10.10 6.27
C ARG A 179 24.79 8.87 6.95
N GLN A 180 24.79 7.75 6.23
CA GLN A 180 25.31 6.49 6.73
C GLN A 180 26.81 6.58 7.04
N LYS A 181 27.57 7.28 6.20
CA LYS A 181 28.99 7.59 6.44
C LYS A 181 29.19 8.45 7.68
N GLU A 182 28.35 9.46 7.90
CA GLU A 182 28.43 10.28 9.11
C GLU A 182 28.25 9.43 10.37
N TYR A 183 27.31 8.49 10.37
CA TYR A 183 27.12 7.53 11.45
C TYR A 183 28.36 6.65 11.66
N TRP A 184 28.93 6.09 10.59
CA TRP A 184 30.14 5.25 10.67
C TRP A 184 31.38 6.02 11.15
N ASP A 185 31.46 7.32 10.85
CA ASP A 185 32.50 8.22 11.35
C ASP A 185 32.27 8.63 12.83
N GLY A 186 31.24 8.10 13.50
CA GLY A 186 30.91 8.39 14.89
C GLY A 186 30.25 9.76 15.10
N LYS A 187 29.80 10.43 14.04
CA LYS A 187 29.06 11.69 14.17
C LYS A 187 27.65 11.40 14.66
N ARG A 188 27.16 12.27 15.55
CA ARG A 188 25.79 12.14 16.08
C ARG A 188 24.80 12.46 14.96
N VAL A 189 24.13 11.44 14.45
CA VAL A 189 23.00 11.59 13.53
C VAL A 189 21.79 12.06 14.33
N PRO A 190 21.16 13.20 14.01
CA PRO A 190 20.01 13.66 14.76
C PRO A 190 18.83 12.69 14.60
N ALA A 191 18.18 12.34 15.72
CA ALA A 191 17.11 11.34 15.76
C ALA A 191 15.83 11.80 15.04
N ASP A 192 15.60 13.12 14.98
CA ASP A 192 14.31 13.72 14.60
C ASP A 192 14.29 14.28 13.18
N ILE A 193 15.21 13.86 12.32
CA ILE A 193 15.15 14.23 10.90
C ILE A 193 14.11 13.34 10.23
N VAL A 194 12.85 13.66 10.50
CA VAL A 194 11.74 13.29 9.64
C VAL A 194 12.05 13.92 8.27
N TYR A 195 11.88 13.16 7.18
CA TYR A 195 12.17 13.56 5.79
C TYR A 195 11.67 14.97 5.40
N HIS A 196 10.71 15.52 6.15
CA HIS A 196 10.19 16.88 6.04
C HIS A 196 11.22 18.00 6.21
N GLY A 197 12.35 17.77 6.88
CA GLY A 197 13.37 18.81 7.13
C GLY A 197 14.50 18.91 6.10
N TYR A 198 14.64 17.92 5.20
CA TYR A 198 15.79 17.87 4.30
C TYR A 198 15.59 18.77 3.08
N ARG A 199 16.02 20.02 3.18
CA ARG A 199 16.08 20.96 2.05
C ARG A 199 16.78 20.37 0.79
N PRO A 200 17.90 19.62 0.91
CA PRO A 200 18.53 18.96 -0.24
C PRO A 200 17.62 17.96 -0.95
N LEU A 201 16.72 17.31 -0.21
CA LEU A 201 15.78 16.31 -0.75
C LEU A 201 14.76 16.99 -1.67
N THR A 202 14.20 18.13 -1.27
CA THR A 202 13.23 18.87 -2.10
C THR A 202 13.82 19.37 -3.42
N GLU A 203 15.08 19.80 -3.44
CA GLU A 203 15.78 20.15 -4.69
C GLU A 203 16.15 18.92 -5.50
N TRP A 204 16.61 17.85 -4.84
CA TRP A 204 16.90 16.59 -5.51
C TRP A 204 15.68 16.04 -6.24
N ILE A 205 14.52 15.99 -5.56
CA ILE A 205 13.24 15.55 -6.12
C ILE A 205 12.87 16.37 -7.35
N LYS A 206 12.94 17.71 -7.27
CA LYS A 206 12.64 18.61 -8.39
C LYS A 206 13.52 18.34 -9.60
N ASN A 207 14.78 17.99 -9.37
CA ASN A 207 15.77 17.77 -10.41
C ASN A 207 15.75 16.35 -11.00
N HIS A 208 15.34 15.34 -10.23
CA HIS A 208 15.48 13.92 -10.63
C HIS A 208 14.15 13.20 -10.88
N LEU A 209 13.09 13.46 -10.09
CA LEU A 209 11.83 12.71 -10.20
C LEU A 209 10.86 13.24 -11.25
N LYS A 210 10.97 14.51 -11.67
CA LYS A 210 10.18 15.05 -12.80
C LYS A 210 10.41 14.31 -14.13
N TYR A 211 11.47 13.51 -14.24
CA TYR A 211 11.90 12.89 -15.49
C TYR A 211 11.38 11.46 -15.70
N GLU A 212 10.93 10.75 -14.66
CA GLU A 212 10.34 9.41 -14.80
C GLU A 212 8.89 9.47 -15.27
N SER A 213 8.10 10.43 -14.79
CA SER A 213 6.69 10.55 -15.18
C SER A 213 6.49 11.06 -16.62
N THR A 214 7.48 11.73 -17.21
CA THR A 214 7.43 12.29 -18.58
C THR A 214 8.18 11.46 -19.63
N GLY A 215 8.91 10.41 -19.22
CA GLY A 215 9.78 9.64 -20.11
C GLY A 215 10.96 10.45 -20.71
N GLU A 216 11.23 11.65 -20.21
CA GLU A 216 12.28 12.55 -20.74
C GLU A 216 13.70 12.14 -20.34
N TRP A 217 13.85 11.36 -19.26
CA TRP A 217 15.17 10.93 -18.78
C TRP A 217 15.98 10.19 -19.85
N ASN A 218 15.33 9.28 -20.60
CA ASN A 218 15.96 8.51 -21.67
C ASN A 218 16.35 9.38 -22.88
N ARG A 219 15.70 10.52 -23.12
CA ARG A 219 16.00 11.42 -24.25
C ARG A 219 17.26 12.27 -24.01
N LYS A 220 17.44 12.84 -22.81
CA LYS A 220 18.65 13.63 -22.47
C LYS A 220 19.92 12.78 -22.42
N ARG A 221 19.82 11.49 -22.06
CA ARG A 221 20.99 10.60 -22.04
C ARG A 221 21.42 10.19 -23.45
N LYS A 222 20.47 9.92 -24.36
CA LYS A 222 20.79 9.68 -25.78
C LYS A 222 21.50 10.88 -26.43
N SER A 223 21.08 12.11 -26.14
CA SER A 223 21.76 13.30 -26.67
C SER A 223 23.16 13.52 -26.07
N LYS A 224 23.36 13.24 -24.77
CA LYS A 224 24.69 13.35 -24.12
C LYS A 224 25.67 12.24 -24.55
N THR A 225 25.18 11.03 -24.81
CA THR A 225 26.01 9.92 -25.31
C THR A 225 26.39 10.13 -26.78
N MET A 226 25.49 10.65 -27.63
CA MET A 226 25.82 10.96 -29.04
C MET A 226 26.85 12.09 -29.18
N MET A 227 26.94 13.02 -28.23
CA MET A 227 27.98 14.07 -28.26
C MET A 227 29.39 13.59 -27.90
N ARG A 228 29.55 12.39 -27.32
CA ARG A 228 30.87 11.85 -26.97
C ARG A 228 31.47 10.91 -28.02
N SER A 229 30.67 10.35 -28.93
CA SER A 229 31.16 9.49 -30.02
C SER A 229 31.59 10.24 -31.30
N GLY A 230 31.47 11.58 -31.32
CA GLY A 230 31.76 12.40 -32.49
C GLY A 230 33.20 12.93 -32.64
N LYS A 231 34.15 12.52 -31.77
CA LYS A 231 35.55 12.99 -31.83
C LYS A 231 36.53 11.82 -31.93
N SER A 232 36.54 11.13 -33.06
CA SER A 232 37.72 10.38 -33.52
C SER A 232 37.63 10.14 -35.02
N LYS A 233 38.10 11.11 -35.81
CA LYS A 233 38.64 10.94 -37.17
C LYS A 233 39.15 12.30 -37.62
N LEU A 234 40.42 12.54 -37.38
CA LEU A 234 41.32 13.44 -38.11
C LEU A 234 42.70 13.19 -37.51
N GLY A 235 43.55 12.50 -38.28
CA GLY A 235 44.84 11.96 -37.89
C GLY A 235 45.08 10.66 -38.63
#